data_AF-A0A249SPL9-F1
#
_entry.id   AF-A0A249SPL9-F1
#
_cell.length_a   1.000
_cell.length_b   1.000
_cell.length_c   1.000
_cell.angle_alpha   90.00
_cell.angle_beta   90.00
_cell.angle_gamma   90.00
#
_symmetry.space_group_name_H-M   'P 1'
#
loop_
_entity.id
_entity.type
_entity.pdbx_description
1 polymer ?
#
loop_
_entity_poly.entity_id
_entity_poly.type
_entity_poly.pdbx_seq_one_letter_code
_entity_poly.pdbx_strand_id
1 'polypeptide(L)'
;MKLNKLMYDLRLAIKIILHFGRQHHATLSMIEGVYVRQPPHNEKIAGVDSMLTIKPHGSFYRVTRTEYVSNTPESEETWLATYGWHSNGHLIEIGGNRYCVFETVSKSLYLEALTEQGKTTIELFIKNL
;
A
#
# COMPACT_ATOMS: atom_id res chain seq x y z
N MET A 1 5.56 33.84 -31.88
CA MET A 1 6.02 32.43 -31.80
C MET A 1 6.51 32.01 -30.41
N LYS A 2 7.34 32.79 -29.70
CA LYS A 2 7.86 32.43 -28.35
C LYS A 2 6.80 32.38 -27.25
N LEU A 3 5.82 33.29 -27.24
CA LEU A 3 4.78 33.34 -26.19
C LEU A 3 3.86 32.11 -26.21
N ASN A 4 3.42 31.67 -27.40
CA ASN A 4 2.55 30.49 -27.52
C ASN A 4 3.25 29.20 -27.06
N LYS A 5 4.55 29.07 -27.36
CA LYS A 5 5.37 27.95 -26.87
C LYS A 5 5.51 27.99 -25.35
N LEU A 6 5.82 29.17 -24.78
CA LEU A 6 5.91 29.34 -23.33
C LEU A 6 4.58 28.99 -22.63
N MET A 7 3.44 29.44 -23.18
CA MET A 7 2.13 29.10 -22.65
C MET A 7 1.82 27.60 -22.74
N TYR A 8 2.22 26.95 -23.83
CA TYR A 8 2.07 25.51 -23.99
C TYR A 8 2.92 24.74 -22.96
N ASP A 9 4.19 25.09 -22.83
CA ASP A 9 5.12 24.46 -21.90
C ASP A 9 4.65 24.66 -20.43
N LEU A 10 4.17 25.86 -20.10
CA LEU A 10 3.58 26.14 -18.78
C LEU A 10 2.33 25.29 -18.52
N ARG A 11 1.43 25.16 -19.50
CA ARG A 11 0.25 24.29 -19.38
C ARG A 11 0.65 22.83 -19.17
N LEU A 12 1.69 22.37 -19.85
CA LEU A 12 2.21 21.01 -19.69
C LEU A 12 2.79 20.80 -18.28
N ALA A 13 3.59 21.74 -17.80
CA ALA A 13 4.13 21.71 -16.44
C ALA A 13 3.03 21.67 -15.37
N ILE A 14 2.00 22.50 -15.51
CA ILE A 14 0.84 22.50 -14.60
C ILE A 14 0.13 21.15 -14.61
N LYS A 15 -0.10 20.56 -15.79
CA LYS A 15 -0.72 19.22 -15.89
C LYS A 15 0.09 18.15 -15.16
N ILE A 16 1.41 18.19 -15.28
CA ILE A 16 2.30 17.26 -14.57
C ILE A 16 2.17 17.45 -13.06
N ILE A 17 2.28 18.68 -12.55
CA ILE A 17 2.16 18.98 -11.12
C ILE A 17 0.81 18.50 -10.57
N LEU A 18 -0.30 18.79 -11.27
CA LEU A 18 -1.63 18.34 -10.87
C LEU A 18 -1.76 16.81 -10.87
N HIS A 19 -1.15 16.14 -11.85
CA HIS A 19 -1.15 14.68 -11.91
C HIS A 19 -0.43 14.07 -10.71
N PHE A 20 0.77 14.55 -10.40
CA PHE A 20 1.55 14.12 -9.23
C PHE A 20 0.80 14.40 -7.93
N GLY A 21 0.26 15.61 -7.75
CA GLY A 21 -0.51 15.96 -6.56
C GLY A 21 -1.76 15.08 -6.37
N ARG A 22 -2.46 14.76 -7.47
CA ARG A 22 -3.62 13.87 -7.43
C ARG A 22 -3.23 12.44 -7.03
N GLN A 23 -2.13 11.91 -7.57
CA GLN A 23 -1.64 10.58 -7.19
C GLN A 23 -1.23 10.55 -5.72
N HIS A 24 -0.50 11.55 -5.25
CA HIS A 24 -0.10 11.66 -3.84
C HIS A 24 -1.31 11.67 -2.91
N HIS A 25 -2.30 12.51 -3.21
CA HIS A 25 -3.52 12.61 -2.43
C HIS A 25 -4.30 11.30 -2.42
N ALA A 26 -4.44 10.65 -3.57
CA ALA A 26 -5.08 9.34 -3.68
C ALA A 26 -4.40 8.31 -2.77
N THR A 27 -3.06 8.25 -2.77
CA THR A 27 -2.34 7.34 -1.88
C THR A 27 -2.57 7.66 -0.42
N LEU A 28 -2.46 8.94 -0.01
CA LEU A 28 -2.68 9.35 1.38
C LEU A 28 -4.07 8.94 1.90
N SER A 29 -5.12 9.11 1.07
CA SER A 29 -6.48 8.67 1.42
C SER A 29 -6.62 7.15 1.54
N MET A 30 -5.69 6.40 0.97
CA MET A 30 -5.71 4.95 1.02
C MET A 30 -4.98 4.42 2.24
N ILE A 31 -3.84 5.00 2.65
CA ILE A 31 -2.93 4.45 3.67
C ILE A 31 -3.67 3.88 4.88
N GLU A 32 -4.47 4.70 5.56
CA GLU A 32 -5.21 4.27 6.75
C GLU A 32 -6.40 3.39 6.38
N GLY A 33 -6.55 2.26 7.06
CA GLY A 33 -7.70 1.39 6.91
C GLY A 33 -7.41 -0.07 7.21
N VAL A 34 -8.42 -0.90 6.96
CA VAL A 34 -8.34 -2.36 7.04
C VAL A 34 -8.37 -2.91 5.62
N TYR A 35 -7.50 -3.86 5.35
CA TYR A 35 -7.40 -4.53 4.08
C TYR A 35 -7.54 -6.04 4.28
N VAL A 36 -8.20 -6.70 3.34
CA VAL A 36 -8.44 -8.14 3.36
C VAL A 36 -7.59 -8.77 2.27
N ARG A 37 -6.87 -9.83 2.63
CA ARG A 37 -6.06 -10.59 1.67
C ARG A 37 -6.95 -11.17 0.59
N GLN A 38 -6.59 -10.92 -0.67
CA GLN A 38 -7.20 -11.58 -1.80
C GLN A 38 -6.47 -12.92 -2.03
N PRO A 39 -7.16 -14.07 -1.90
CA PRO A 39 -6.53 -15.34 -2.17
C PRO A 39 -6.12 -15.43 -3.65
N PRO A 40 -4.99 -16.13 -3.95
CA PRO A 40 -4.67 -16.49 -5.33
C PRO A 40 -5.85 -17.23 -5.96
N HIS A 41 -6.07 -17.07 -7.28
CA HIS A 41 -7.22 -17.64 -8.00
C HIS A 41 -7.46 -19.15 -7.76
N ASN A 42 -6.46 -19.91 -7.31
CA ASN A 42 -6.53 -21.35 -7.08
C ASN A 42 -6.39 -21.79 -5.61
N GLU A 43 -6.28 -20.88 -4.64
CA GLU A 43 -6.04 -21.21 -3.22
C GLU A 43 -7.04 -20.48 -2.32
N LYS A 44 -8.33 -20.77 -2.49
CA LYS A 44 -9.28 -20.54 -1.39
C LYS A 44 -9.14 -21.69 -0.40
N ILE A 45 -8.20 -21.57 0.53
CA ILE A 45 -8.21 -22.42 1.71
C ILE A 45 -9.40 -21.96 2.56
N ALA A 46 -10.46 -22.76 2.59
CA ALA A 46 -11.67 -22.43 3.32
C ALA A 46 -11.34 -22.17 4.80
N GLY A 47 -11.64 -20.97 5.29
CA GLY A 47 -11.51 -20.60 6.70
C GLY A 47 -10.16 -19.99 7.10
N VAL A 48 -9.22 -19.76 6.18
CA VAL A 48 -8.01 -18.96 6.45
C VAL A 48 -8.16 -17.59 5.81
N ASP A 49 -8.30 -16.56 6.63
CA ASP A 49 -8.35 -15.17 6.20
C ASP A 49 -7.18 -14.39 6.80
N SER A 50 -6.62 -13.45 6.03
CA SER A 50 -5.60 -12.54 6.56
C SER A 50 -6.07 -11.11 6.39
N MET A 51 -5.94 -10.32 7.44
CA MET A 51 -6.23 -8.88 7.42
C MET A 51 -4.96 -8.08 7.67
N LEU A 52 -4.88 -6.92 7.04
CA LEU A 52 -3.84 -5.93 7.27
C LEU A 52 -4.49 -4.62 7.72
N THR A 53 -4.18 -4.16 8.92
CA THR A 53 -4.67 -2.90 9.48
C THR A 53 -3.54 -1.90 9.52
N ILE A 54 -3.76 -0.72 8.97
CA ILE A 54 -2.78 0.38 8.96
C ILE A 54 -3.39 1.55 9.72
N LYS A 55 -2.67 2.03 10.75
CA LYS A 55 -3.07 3.18 11.57
C LYS A 55 -1.92 4.18 11.71
N PRO A 56 -2.19 5.50 11.77
CA PRO A 56 -1.18 6.48 12.12
C PRO A 56 -0.65 6.24 13.54
N HIS A 57 0.67 6.44 13.72
CA HIS A 57 1.36 6.31 15.00
C HIS A 57 2.46 7.37 15.10
N GLY A 58 2.07 8.59 15.46
CA GLY A 58 2.95 9.76 15.41
C GLY A 58 3.31 10.12 13.96
N SER A 59 4.60 10.27 13.67
CA SER A 59 5.11 10.49 12.30
C SER A 59 5.27 9.20 11.47
N PHE A 60 4.88 8.06 12.04
CA PHE A 60 4.97 6.74 11.41
C PHE A 60 3.58 6.12 11.23
N TYR A 61 3.58 4.92 10.64
CA TYR A 61 2.41 4.08 10.55
C TYR A 61 2.65 2.79 11.32
N ARG A 62 1.67 2.35 12.10
CA ARG A 62 1.63 1.02 12.67
C ARG A 62 0.85 0.12 11.73
N VAL A 63 1.50 -0.93 11.26
CA VAL A 63 0.91 -1.94 10.40
C VAL A 63 0.76 -3.21 11.21
N THR A 64 -0.45 -3.77 11.22
CA THR A 64 -0.81 -4.95 11.97
C THR A 64 -1.41 -5.97 11.01
N ARG A 65 -0.76 -7.12 10.84
CA ARG A 65 -1.27 -8.28 10.12
C ARG A 65 -1.91 -9.22 11.13
N THR A 66 -3.13 -9.67 10.85
CA THR A 66 -3.82 -10.66 11.66
C THR A 66 -4.23 -11.82 10.77
N GLU A 67 -3.88 -13.04 11.19
CA GLU A 67 -4.29 -14.27 10.52
C GLU A 67 -5.43 -14.91 11.32
N TYR A 68 -6.50 -15.26 10.61
CA TYR A 68 -7.68 -15.86 11.16
C TYR A 68 -7.81 -17.28 10.66
N VAL A 69 -8.09 -18.20 11.57
CA VAL A 69 -8.52 -19.56 11.24
C VAL A 69 -9.92 -19.76 11.82
N SER A 70 -10.87 -20.04 10.94
CA SER A 70 -12.30 -20.18 11.29
C SER A 70 -12.82 -18.98 12.08
N ASN A 71 -12.54 -17.75 11.61
CA ASN A 71 -12.89 -16.47 12.25
C ASN A 71 -12.29 -16.21 13.63
N THR A 72 -11.32 -17.03 14.07
CA THR A 72 -10.59 -16.83 15.32
C THR A 72 -9.19 -16.31 15.01
N PRO A 73 -8.74 -15.19 15.59
CA PRO A 73 -7.39 -14.70 15.37
C PRO A 73 -6.39 -15.69 15.98
N GLU A 74 -5.51 -16.23 15.15
CA GLU A 74 -4.49 -17.22 15.54
C GLU A 74 -3.11 -16.57 15.69
N SER A 75 -2.80 -15.62 14.80
CA SER A 75 -1.52 -14.92 14.77
C SER A 75 -1.71 -13.44 14.52
N GLU A 76 -0.91 -12.62 15.20
CA GLU A 76 -0.87 -11.17 15.00
C GLU A 76 0.60 -10.70 14.93
N GLU A 77 0.96 -10.05 13.83
CA GLU A 77 2.25 -9.41 13.63
C GLU A 77 2.07 -7.91 13.54
N THR A 78 2.86 -7.14 14.27
CA THR A 78 2.81 -5.68 14.22
C THR A 78 4.20 -5.10 14.01
N TRP A 79 4.30 -4.14 13.09
CA TRP A 79 5.52 -3.40 12.82
C TRP A 79 5.25 -1.91 12.59
N LEU A 80 6.31 -1.11 12.68
CA LEU A 80 6.28 0.30 12.33
C LEU A 80 6.81 0.49 10.91
N ALA A 81 6.23 1.44 10.18
CA ALA A 81 6.62 1.75 8.82
C ALA A 81 6.64 3.26 8.53
N THR A 82 7.52 3.67 7.64
CA THR A 82 7.60 5.04 7.11
C THR A 82 6.93 5.13 5.75
N TYR A 83 6.24 6.24 5.49
CA TYR A 83 5.68 6.51 4.18
C TYR A 83 6.72 7.14 3.25
N GLY A 84 6.82 6.59 2.04
CA GLY A 84 7.50 7.20 0.91
C GLY A 84 6.53 7.40 -0.24
N TRP A 85 6.67 8.49 -0.99
CA TRP A 85 5.74 8.82 -2.08
C TRP A 85 6.17 8.26 -3.45
N HIS A 86 7.42 7.85 -3.62
CA HIS A 86 7.88 7.31 -4.90
C HIS A 86 7.08 6.06 -5.30
N SER A 87 6.84 5.88 -6.61
CA SER A 87 6.16 4.70 -7.17
C SER A 87 4.74 4.44 -6.63
N ASN A 88 3.82 5.40 -6.79
CA ASN A 88 2.44 5.37 -6.27
C ASN A 88 2.32 5.38 -4.73
N GLY A 89 3.42 5.61 -4.05
CA GLY A 89 3.58 5.65 -2.61
C GLY A 89 3.54 4.26 -1.96
N HIS A 90 4.25 4.16 -0.84
CA HIS A 90 4.53 2.91 -0.18
C HIS A 90 4.77 3.10 1.32
N LEU A 91 4.64 2.03 2.09
CA LEU A 91 5.15 1.94 3.45
C LEU A 91 6.34 0.98 3.48
N ILE A 92 7.44 1.40 4.08
CA ILE A 92 8.63 0.57 4.31
C ILE A 92 8.74 0.31 5.80
N GLU A 93 8.86 -0.95 6.19
CA GLU A 93 9.11 -1.35 7.57
C GLU A 93 10.43 -0.76 8.11
N ILE A 94 10.38 -0.24 9.33
CA ILE A 94 11.56 0.27 10.03
C ILE A 94 12.34 -0.92 10.60
N GLY A 95 13.54 -1.16 10.06
CA GLY A 95 14.44 -2.21 10.55
C GLY A 95 14.06 -3.63 10.15
N GLY A 96 13.16 -3.79 9.18
CA GLY A 96 12.74 -5.08 8.65
C GLY A 96 12.71 -5.11 7.12
N ASN A 97 11.98 -6.08 6.57
CA ASN A 97 12.00 -6.41 5.14
C ASN A 97 10.61 -6.47 4.52
N ARG A 98 9.63 -5.80 5.13
CA ARG A 98 8.26 -5.70 4.62
C ARG A 98 8.03 -4.37 3.90
N TYR A 99 7.40 -4.44 2.73
CA TYR A 99 7.10 -3.31 1.86
C TYR A 99 5.63 -3.36 1.44
N CYS A 100 4.89 -2.30 1.73
CA CYS A 100 3.53 -2.13 1.28
C CYS A 100 3.50 -1.17 0.08
N VAL A 101 3.10 -1.63 -1.10
CA VAL A 101 2.97 -0.79 -2.30
C VAL A 101 1.49 -0.57 -2.61
N PHE A 102 1.07 0.68 -2.72
CA PHE A 102 -0.32 1.05 -2.91
C PHE A 102 -0.70 1.15 -4.40
N GLU A 103 -1.79 0.50 -4.78
CA GLU A 103 -2.45 0.68 -6.09
C GLU A 103 -3.79 1.40 -5.90
N THR A 104 -3.75 2.72 -6.09
CA THR A 104 -4.89 3.60 -5.76
C THR A 104 -6.12 3.41 -6.65
N VAL A 105 -5.94 2.87 -7.87
CA VAL A 105 -7.03 2.68 -8.83
C VAL A 105 -7.96 1.54 -8.41
N SER A 106 -7.39 0.40 -8.03
CA SER A 106 -8.11 -0.79 -7.58
C SER A 106 -8.42 -0.76 -6.08
N LYS A 107 -7.88 0.22 -5.35
CA LYS A 107 -7.87 0.28 -3.88
C LYS A 107 -7.20 -0.94 -3.26
N SER A 108 -6.11 -1.40 -3.88
CA SER A 108 -5.35 -2.56 -3.44
C SER A 108 -3.99 -2.17 -2.86
N LEU A 109 -3.40 -3.09 -2.11
CA LEU A 109 -2.07 -2.99 -1.54
C LEU A 109 -1.35 -4.31 -1.75
N TYR A 110 -0.13 -4.23 -2.26
CA TYR A 110 0.79 -5.35 -2.35
C TYR A 110 1.70 -5.34 -1.12
N LEU A 111 1.68 -6.42 -0.35
CA LEU A 111 2.65 -6.64 0.72
C LEU A 111 3.74 -7.56 0.18
N GLU A 112 4.93 -7.00 0.00
CA GLU A 112 6.14 -7.75 -0.29
C GLU A 112 6.90 -8.01 1.01
N ALA A 113 7.34 -9.25 1.22
CA ALA A 113 8.17 -9.63 2.36
C ALA A 113 9.29 -10.59 1.93
N LEU A 114 10.51 -10.31 2.39
CA LEU A 114 11.65 -11.21 2.22
C LEU A 114 11.67 -12.24 3.36
N THR A 115 11.61 -13.52 3.02
CA THR A 115 11.71 -14.61 4.00
C THR A 115 13.15 -14.84 4.43
N GLU A 116 13.36 -15.52 5.56
CA GLU A 116 14.68 -15.87 6.08
C GLU A 116 15.54 -16.69 5.09
N GLN A 117 14.89 -17.43 4.17
CA GLN A 117 15.55 -18.20 3.12
C GLN A 117 15.92 -17.35 1.90
N GLY A 118 15.76 -16.02 1.97
CA GLY A 118 16.03 -15.09 0.87
C GLY A 118 14.99 -15.12 -0.25
N LYS A 119 13.82 -15.73 -0.01
CA LYS A 119 12.74 -15.79 -1.00
C LYS A 119 11.81 -14.60 -0.80
N THR A 120 11.45 -13.92 -1.89
CA THR A 120 10.43 -12.87 -1.85
C THR A 120 9.03 -13.49 -1.93
N THR A 121 8.13 -13.00 -1.09
CA THR A 121 6.69 -13.28 -1.15
C THR A 121 5.95 -11.99 -1.48
N ILE A 122 4.88 -12.08 -2.27
CA ILE A 122 4.01 -10.96 -2.60
C ILE A 122 2.57 -11.39 -2.35
N GLU A 123 1.88 -10.66 -1.47
CA GLU A 123 0.48 -10.87 -1.15
C GLU A 123 -0.34 -9.64 -1.55
N LEU A 124 -1.52 -9.88 -2.12
CA LEU A 124 -2.44 -8.83 -2.51
C LEU A 124 -3.51 -8.65 -1.44
N PHE A 125 -3.74 -7.41 -1.04
CA PHE A 125 -4.76 -7.01 -0.08
C PHE A 125 -5.69 -5.97 -0.71
N ILE A 126 -6.99 -6.07 -0.48
CA ILE A 126 -8.00 -5.12 -0.97
C ILE A 126 -8.54 -4.33 0.21
N LYS A 127 -8.62 -3.01 0.07
CA LYS A 127 -9.15 -2.13 1.11
C LYS A 127 -10.62 -2.46 1.35
N ASN A 128 -10.96 -2.80 2.60
CA ASN A 128 -12.34 -2.97 3.02
C ASN A 128 -13.00 -1.58 3.12
N LEU A 129 -14.22 -1.44 2.59
CA LEU A 129 -14.96 -0.17 2.54
C LEU A 129 -15.53 0.21 3.90
#